data_AF-A0A8G0PJL7-F1
#
_entry.id   AF-A0A8G0PJL7-F1
#
_cell.length_a   1.000
_cell.length_b   1.000
_cell.length_c   1.000
_cell.angle_alpha   90.00
_cell.angle_beta   90.00
_cell.angle_gamma   90.00
#
_symmetry.space_group_name_H-M   'P 1'
#
loop_
_entity.id
_entity.type
_entity.pdbx_description
1 polymer ?
#
loop_
_entity_poly.entity_id
_entity_poly.type
_entity_poly.pdbx_seq_one_letter_code
_entity_poly.pdbx_strand_id
1 'polypeptide(L)'
;MSATKTVTQSGTAVGKLTLAYDDAIHQKYRYHDYLPVYDEETHFDPIQPFEFTDRGLAADKAKSALLSSANPELKVSKITPVIGTEIRGLQLSQLNDTQKNELALLIAERGVVIFRGQDFKDIGPEKQTEFARYFGPLHVHVSSFIWM
;
A
#
# COMPACT_ATOMS: atom_id res chain seq x y z
N MET A 1 -19.08 59.66 16.13
CA MET A 1 -18.98 58.83 14.92
C MET A 1 -17.50 58.75 14.52
N SER A 2 -16.73 57.80 15.08
CA SER A 2 -15.30 57.66 14.76
C SER A 2 -15.11 56.61 13.68
N ALA A 3 -14.45 56.99 12.58
CA ALA A 3 -14.13 56.11 11.46
C ALA A 3 -12.76 55.44 11.68
N THR A 4 -12.74 54.11 11.58
CA THR A 4 -11.51 53.29 11.61
C THR A 4 -10.87 53.29 10.21
N LYS A 5 -9.58 53.61 10.12
CA LYS A 5 -8.78 53.43 8.89
C LYS A 5 -7.91 52.17 9.04
N THR A 6 -8.01 51.26 8.09
CA THR A 6 -7.13 50.10 7.96
C THR A 6 -5.83 50.51 7.27
N VAL A 7 -4.69 50.21 7.89
CA VAL A 7 -3.36 50.34 7.28
C VAL A 7 -2.81 48.93 7.07
N THR A 8 -2.49 48.59 5.83
CA THR A 8 -1.78 47.34 5.48
C THR A 8 -0.28 47.61 5.56
N GLN A 9 0.42 46.98 6.50
CA GLN A 9 1.88 46.92 6.50
C GLN A 9 2.35 45.67 5.74
N SER A 10 3.18 45.89 4.72
CA SER A 10 3.86 44.85 3.96
C SER A 10 5.05 44.34 4.77
N GLY A 11 4.91 43.18 5.41
CA GLY A 11 6.00 42.48 6.09
C GLY A 11 7.00 41.88 5.08
N THR A 12 8.28 42.16 5.28
CA THR A 12 9.41 41.74 4.45
C THR A 12 9.65 40.22 4.50
N ALA A 13 9.67 39.63 3.30
CA ALA A 13 10.19 38.32 2.86
C ALA A 13 10.40 37.19 3.90
N VAL A 14 9.46 36.25 3.81
CA VAL A 14 9.45 34.83 4.23
C VAL A 14 10.82 34.15 4.11
N GLY A 15 11.18 33.34 5.12
CA GLY A 15 12.42 32.57 5.18
C GLY A 15 12.67 31.67 3.96
N LYS A 16 13.95 31.33 3.76
CA LYS A 16 14.50 30.53 2.64
C LYS A 16 13.57 29.37 2.25
N LEU A 17 12.81 29.54 1.17
CA LEU A 17 11.99 28.49 0.59
C LEU A 17 12.91 27.52 -0.16
N THR A 18 13.05 26.29 0.33
CA THR A 18 13.61 25.18 -0.45
C THR A 18 12.61 24.77 -1.53
N LEU A 19 13.08 24.51 -2.75
CA LEU A 19 12.27 23.95 -3.83
C LEU A 19 11.58 22.65 -3.35
N ALA A 20 10.29 22.50 -3.65
CA ALA A 20 9.53 21.27 -3.35
C ALA A 20 9.99 20.07 -4.19
N TYR A 21 10.69 20.33 -5.30
CA TYR A 21 11.22 19.34 -6.24
C TYR A 21 12.64 19.72 -6.68
N ASP A 22 13.57 18.76 -6.64
CA ASP A 22 14.93 18.88 -7.17
C ASP A 22 15.31 17.54 -7.80
N ASP A 23 15.49 17.53 -9.12
CA ASP A 23 15.67 16.30 -9.90
C ASP A 23 16.90 15.49 -9.45
N ALA A 24 18.00 16.16 -9.09
CA ALA A 24 19.22 15.50 -8.64
C ALA A 24 19.09 14.88 -7.24
N ILE A 25 18.29 15.48 -6.35
CA ILE A 25 17.97 14.91 -5.03
C ILE A 25 16.96 13.76 -5.17
N HIS A 26 15.97 13.91 -6.06
CA HIS A 26 14.92 12.90 -6.28
C HIS A 26 15.52 11.62 -6.88
N GLN A 27 16.40 11.73 -7.88
CA GLN A 27 17.09 10.58 -8.49
C GLN A 27 18.06 9.88 -7.53
N LYS A 28 18.58 10.57 -6.51
CA LYS A 28 19.46 9.96 -5.49
C LYS A 28 18.69 9.24 -4.39
N TYR A 29 17.39 9.48 -4.25
CA TYR A 29 16.59 8.85 -3.22
C TYR A 29 16.37 7.36 -3.55
N ARG A 30 16.64 6.49 -2.57
CA ARG A 30 16.56 5.03 -2.76
C ARG A 30 15.20 4.56 -3.27
N TYR A 31 14.13 5.27 -2.94
CA TYR A 31 12.75 4.93 -3.33
C TYR A 31 12.16 6.00 -4.26
N HIS A 32 12.96 6.50 -5.22
CA HIS A 32 12.54 7.54 -6.15
C HIS A 32 11.28 7.17 -6.95
N ASP A 33 11.10 5.90 -7.31
CA ASP A 33 9.90 5.38 -7.99
C ASP A 33 8.60 5.52 -7.18
N TYR A 34 8.70 5.76 -5.87
CA TYR A 34 7.56 5.93 -4.97
C TYR A 34 7.30 7.40 -4.62
N LEU A 35 8.09 8.32 -5.19
CA LEU A 35 7.87 9.74 -4.97
C LEU A 35 6.55 10.16 -5.66
N PRO A 36 5.78 11.07 -5.04
CA PRO A 36 4.58 11.59 -5.67
C PRO A 36 4.93 12.24 -7.01
N VAL A 37 4.19 11.86 -8.05
CA VAL A 37 4.28 12.47 -9.38
C VAL A 37 2.92 13.08 -9.71
N TYR A 38 2.93 14.26 -10.31
CA TYR A 38 1.75 14.86 -10.91
C TYR A 38 1.66 14.37 -12.36
N ASP A 39 0.63 13.58 -12.63
CA ASP A 39 0.33 13.07 -13.97
C ASP A 39 -0.97 13.71 -14.46
N GLU A 40 -0.85 14.56 -15.47
CA GLU A 40 -1.96 15.27 -16.11
C GLU A 40 -2.41 14.60 -17.42
N GLU A 41 -1.68 13.58 -17.89
CA GLU A 41 -1.92 12.94 -19.18
C GLU A 41 -2.66 11.60 -19.05
N THR A 42 -2.42 10.86 -17.97
CA THR A 42 -3.06 9.55 -17.78
C THR A 42 -4.54 9.72 -17.42
N HIS A 43 -5.39 9.24 -18.32
CA HIS A 43 -6.82 9.08 -18.09
C HIS A 43 -7.16 7.60 -17.96
N PHE A 44 -8.04 7.28 -17.01
CA PHE A 44 -8.53 5.92 -16.81
C PHE A 44 -9.95 5.80 -17.35
N ASP A 45 -10.19 4.72 -18.10
CA ASP A 45 -11.54 4.39 -18.54
C ASP A 45 -12.45 4.07 -17.35
N PRO A 46 -13.78 4.27 -17.50
CA PRO A 46 -14.74 3.83 -16.50
C PRO A 46 -14.57 2.35 -16.16
N ILE A 47 -14.64 2.02 -14.87
CA ILE A 47 -14.51 0.65 -14.38
C ILE A 47 -15.64 -0.19 -14.98
N GLN A 48 -15.25 -1.29 -15.64
CA GLN A 48 -16.18 -2.25 -16.19
C GLN A 48 -16.59 -3.27 -15.12
N PRO A 49 -17.84 -3.77 -15.13
CA PRO A 49 -18.22 -4.91 -14.31
C PRO A 49 -17.31 -6.10 -14.60
N PHE A 50 -16.91 -6.81 -13.56
CA PHE A 50 -16.14 -8.03 -13.67
C PHE A 50 -16.66 -9.07 -12.69
N GLU A 51 -16.53 -10.34 -13.08
CA GLU A 51 -16.82 -11.46 -12.19
C GLU A 51 -15.65 -11.66 -11.23
N PHE A 52 -15.95 -11.72 -9.93
CA PHE A 52 -14.95 -11.90 -8.88
C PHE A 52 -15.05 -13.30 -8.27
N THR A 53 -13.93 -14.00 -8.19
CA THR A 53 -13.81 -15.27 -7.47
C THR A 53 -12.71 -15.15 -6.42
N ASP A 54 -13.07 -15.32 -5.16
CA ASP A 54 -12.13 -15.23 -4.04
C ASP A 54 -11.12 -16.38 -4.10
N ARG A 55 -9.83 -16.03 -4.02
CA ARG A 55 -8.69 -16.97 -4.00
C ARG A 55 -8.70 -17.88 -2.78
N GLY A 56 -9.28 -17.44 -1.67
CA GLY A 56 -9.44 -18.20 -0.45
C GLY A 56 -10.32 -19.45 -0.62
N LEU A 57 -11.16 -19.52 -1.65
CA LEU A 57 -11.95 -20.72 -1.95
C LEU A 57 -11.08 -21.90 -2.41
N ALA A 58 -9.91 -21.63 -2.97
CA ALA A 58 -8.94 -22.64 -3.41
C ALA A 58 -7.92 -23.02 -2.32
N ALA A 59 -8.04 -22.45 -1.12
CA ALA A 59 -7.10 -22.68 -0.02
C ALA A 59 -7.38 -23.97 0.75
N ASP A 60 -6.32 -24.56 1.30
CA ASP A 60 -6.45 -25.56 2.36
C ASP A 60 -6.93 -24.88 3.66
N LYS A 61 -7.99 -25.43 4.27
CA LYS A 61 -8.54 -24.94 5.54
C LYS A 61 -7.51 -24.96 6.66
N ALA A 62 -6.59 -25.93 6.64
CA ALA A 62 -5.52 -26.03 7.62
C ALA A 62 -4.42 -24.99 7.43
N LYS A 63 -4.36 -24.32 6.26
CA LYS A 63 -3.36 -23.30 5.92
C LYS A 63 -1.93 -23.80 6.13
N SER A 64 -1.70 -25.05 5.72
CA SER A 64 -0.50 -25.82 6.07
C SER A 64 0.75 -25.36 5.31
N ALA A 65 0.59 -24.82 4.10
CA ALA A 65 1.69 -24.28 3.30
C ALA A 65 2.17 -22.91 3.82
N LEU A 66 1.25 -22.08 4.33
CA LEU A 66 1.50 -20.74 4.85
C LEU A 66 1.95 -20.77 6.31
N LEU A 67 1.25 -21.57 7.14
CA LEU A 67 1.47 -21.66 8.58
C LEU A 67 2.22 -22.94 8.98
N SER A 68 3.18 -23.34 8.16
CA SER A 68 3.93 -24.58 8.39
C SER A 68 4.72 -24.52 9.69
N SER A 69 4.51 -25.52 10.55
CA SER A 69 5.30 -25.72 11.78
C SER A 69 6.77 -26.06 11.50
N ALA A 70 7.13 -26.37 10.25
CA ALA A 70 8.50 -26.63 9.84
C ALA A 70 9.35 -25.35 9.72
N ASN A 71 8.74 -24.17 9.63
CA ASN A 71 9.49 -22.90 9.61
C ASN A 71 9.76 -22.41 11.05
N PRO A 72 11.00 -22.48 11.55
CA PRO A 72 11.33 -22.11 12.93
C PRO A 72 11.25 -20.60 13.19
N GLU A 73 11.31 -19.78 12.14
CA GLU A 73 11.22 -18.31 12.26
C GLU A 73 9.78 -17.81 12.28
N LEU A 74 8.83 -18.64 11.88
CA LEU A 74 7.43 -18.30 11.79
C LEU A 74 6.83 -18.08 13.18
N LYS A 75 6.34 -16.87 13.43
CA LYS A 75 5.59 -16.52 14.64
C LYS A 75 4.25 -15.93 14.26
N VAL A 76 3.18 -16.55 14.77
CA VAL A 76 1.79 -16.13 14.52
C VAL A 76 1.17 -15.74 15.85
N SER A 77 0.64 -14.52 15.93
CA SER A 77 -0.01 -14.00 17.14
C SER A 77 -1.37 -13.39 16.80
N LYS A 78 -2.38 -13.66 17.62
CA LYS A 78 -3.69 -13.02 17.47
C LYS A 78 -3.66 -11.65 18.13
N ILE A 79 -4.05 -10.61 17.39
CA ILE A 79 -4.09 -9.23 17.92
C ILE A 79 -5.30 -9.07 18.83
N THR A 80 -6.48 -9.49 18.36
CA THR A 80 -7.69 -9.59 19.17
C THR A 80 -8.30 -10.98 19.03
N PRO A 81 -9.23 -11.39 19.92
CA PRO A 81 -9.87 -12.69 19.83
C PRO A 81 -10.55 -12.93 18.47
N VAL A 82 -11.26 -11.93 17.94
CA VAL A 82 -12.10 -12.08 16.75
C VAL A 82 -11.38 -11.63 15.46
N ILE A 83 -10.65 -10.52 15.52
CA ILE A 83 -10.07 -9.87 14.33
C ILE A 83 -8.56 -9.70 14.51
N GLY A 84 -7.81 -9.80 13.42
CA GLY A 84 -6.41 -9.43 13.41
C GLY A 84 -5.46 -10.57 13.77
N THR A 85 -4.49 -10.80 12.89
CA THR A 85 -3.38 -11.73 13.11
C THR A 85 -2.07 -11.05 12.72
N GLU A 86 -1.06 -11.10 13.58
CA GLU A 86 0.30 -10.68 13.27
C GLU A 86 1.14 -11.91 12.90
N ILE A 87 1.90 -11.83 11.80
CA ILE A 87 2.81 -12.86 11.31
C ILE A 87 4.22 -12.27 11.20
N ARG A 88 5.21 -13.00 11.71
CA ARG A 88 6.65 -12.71 11.57
C ARG A 88 7.38 -13.93 11.00
N GLY A 89 8.52 -13.70 10.35
CA GLY A 89 9.35 -14.78 9.79
C GLY A 89 8.85 -15.33 8.45
N LEU A 90 8.04 -14.55 7.72
CA LEU A 90 7.55 -14.90 6.39
C LEU A 90 7.57 -13.65 5.52
N GLN A 91 8.07 -13.76 4.28
CA GLN A 91 8.14 -12.65 3.32
C GLN A 91 7.04 -12.78 2.28
N LEU A 92 6.22 -11.73 2.12
CA LEU A 92 5.15 -11.68 1.11
C LEU A 92 5.68 -11.83 -0.32
N SER A 93 6.88 -11.30 -0.57
CA SER A 93 7.59 -11.35 -1.85
C SER A 93 7.97 -12.76 -2.30
N GLN A 94 8.01 -13.73 -1.38
CA GLN A 94 8.46 -15.10 -1.62
C GLN A 94 7.32 -16.12 -1.58
N LEU A 95 6.08 -15.68 -1.38
CA LEU A 95 4.95 -16.59 -1.30
C LEU A 95 4.67 -17.24 -2.66
N ASN A 96 4.51 -18.55 -2.65
CA ASN A 96 3.96 -19.27 -3.80
C ASN A 96 2.43 -19.13 -3.85
N ASP A 97 1.83 -19.55 -4.96
CA ASP A 97 0.39 -19.37 -5.20
C ASP A 97 -0.49 -20.15 -4.21
N THR A 98 -0.06 -21.33 -3.77
CA THR A 98 -0.76 -22.08 -2.71
C THR A 98 -0.78 -21.28 -1.39
N GLN A 99 0.35 -20.70 -1.01
CA GLN A 99 0.46 -19.86 0.18
C GLN A 99 -0.37 -18.57 0.05
N LYS A 100 -0.42 -17.96 -1.14
CA LYS A 100 -1.27 -16.78 -1.39
C LYS A 100 -2.76 -17.10 -1.29
N ASN A 101 -3.20 -18.27 -1.76
CA ASN A 101 -4.59 -18.73 -1.55
C ASN A 101 -4.90 -18.90 -0.06
N GLU A 102 -4.01 -19.57 0.67
CA GLU A 102 -4.15 -19.74 2.13
C GLU A 102 -4.13 -18.41 2.89
N LEU A 103 -3.35 -17.44 2.40
CA LEU A 103 -3.35 -16.08 2.92
C LEU A 103 -4.70 -15.38 2.68
N ALA A 104 -5.29 -15.51 1.49
CA ALA A 104 -6.63 -14.98 1.20
C ALA A 104 -7.68 -15.56 2.17
N LEU A 105 -7.64 -16.87 2.41
CA LEU A 105 -8.52 -17.52 3.39
C LEU A 105 -8.29 -16.99 4.82
N LEU A 106 -7.03 -16.84 5.23
CA LEU A 106 -6.71 -16.30 6.55
C LEU A 106 -7.24 -14.87 6.72
N ILE A 107 -7.13 -14.04 5.69
CA ILE A 107 -7.66 -12.68 5.67
C ILE A 107 -9.19 -12.71 5.78
N ALA A 108 -9.86 -13.58 5.03
CA ALA A 108 -11.32 -13.74 5.11
C ALA A 108 -11.79 -14.15 6.52
N GLU A 109 -11.05 -15.03 7.20
CA GLU A 109 -11.38 -15.48 8.56
C GLU A 109 -11.06 -14.44 9.65
N ARG A 110 -10.01 -13.63 9.46
CA ARG A 110 -9.45 -12.75 10.51
C ARG A 110 -9.68 -11.26 10.25
N GLY A 111 -10.19 -10.89 9.09
CA GLY A 111 -10.39 -9.51 8.63
C GLY A 111 -9.09 -8.80 8.24
N VAL A 112 -8.07 -8.83 9.10
CA VAL A 112 -6.77 -8.20 8.86
C VAL A 112 -5.62 -9.11 9.25
N VAL A 113 -4.58 -9.13 8.42
CA VAL A 113 -3.33 -9.85 8.68
C VAL A 113 -2.16 -8.89 8.50
N ILE A 114 -1.28 -8.82 9.48
CA ILE A 114 -0.14 -7.91 9.51
C ILE A 114 1.14 -8.73 9.42
N PHE A 115 1.98 -8.42 8.44
CA PHE A 115 3.30 -9.01 8.30
C PHE A 115 4.37 -8.04 8.83
N ARG A 116 5.30 -8.53 9.65
CA ARG A 116 6.42 -7.73 10.18
C ARG A 116 7.73 -8.10 9.50
N GLY A 117 8.66 -7.13 9.45
CA GLY A 117 10.01 -7.35 8.92
C GLY A 117 10.03 -7.67 7.43
N GLN A 118 9.20 -6.96 6.65
CA GLN A 118 9.05 -7.22 5.22
C GLN A 118 10.13 -6.53 4.38
N ASP A 119 10.67 -7.28 3.42
CA ASP A 119 11.45 -6.74 2.29
C ASP A 119 10.56 -6.13 1.21
N PHE A 120 9.24 -6.22 1.36
CA PHE A 120 8.23 -5.79 0.39
C PHE A 120 8.40 -4.32 -0.04
N LYS A 121 9.00 -3.46 0.78
CA LYS A 121 9.33 -2.07 0.40
C LYS A 121 10.48 -1.96 -0.62
N ASP A 122 11.31 -2.99 -0.75
CA ASP A 122 12.52 -3.02 -1.57
C ASP A 122 12.35 -3.83 -2.86
N ILE A 123 11.20 -4.48 -3.09
CA ILE A 123 10.97 -5.33 -4.28
C ILE A 123 10.55 -4.55 -5.54
N GLY A 124 10.26 -3.26 -5.40
CA GLY A 124 9.85 -2.37 -6.50
C GLY A 124 8.33 -2.36 -6.76
N PRO A 125 7.80 -1.28 -7.38
CA PRO A 125 6.35 -1.11 -7.58
C PRO A 125 5.71 -2.22 -8.42
N GLU A 126 6.43 -2.74 -9.42
CA GLU A 126 5.95 -3.78 -10.33
C GLU A 126 5.62 -5.08 -9.58
N LYS A 127 6.54 -5.57 -8.75
CA LYS A 127 6.33 -6.80 -7.97
C LYS A 127 5.26 -6.63 -6.89
N GLN A 128 5.16 -5.45 -6.29
CA GLN A 128 4.07 -5.14 -5.35
C GLN A 128 2.71 -5.18 -6.06
N THR A 129 2.66 -4.61 -7.26
CA THR A 129 1.48 -4.60 -8.14
C THR A 129 1.10 -6.01 -8.56
N GLU A 130 2.07 -6.85 -8.95
CA GLU A 130 1.86 -8.26 -9.30
C GLU A 130 1.30 -9.05 -8.11
N PHE A 131 1.88 -8.88 -6.92
CA PHE A 131 1.38 -9.49 -5.70
C PHE A 131 -0.07 -9.09 -5.43
N ALA A 132 -0.41 -7.81 -5.55
CA ALA A 132 -1.77 -7.33 -5.32
C ALA A 132 -2.76 -7.84 -6.39
N ARG A 133 -2.34 -7.88 -7.67
CA ARG A 133 -3.14 -8.39 -8.80
C ARG A 133 -3.54 -9.85 -8.62
N TYR A 134 -2.78 -10.62 -7.87
CA TYR A 134 -3.11 -12.01 -7.56
C TYR A 134 -4.50 -12.15 -6.91
N PHE A 135 -4.86 -11.20 -6.03
CA PHE A 135 -6.10 -11.21 -5.27
C PHE A 135 -7.29 -10.59 -6.03
N GLY A 136 -7.05 -9.93 -7.16
CA GLY A 136 -8.11 -9.35 -7.98
C GLY A 136 -7.65 -8.15 -8.81
N PRO A 137 -8.56 -7.55 -9.60
CA PRO A 137 -8.27 -6.34 -10.35
C PRO A 137 -7.89 -5.18 -9.43
N LEU A 138 -6.84 -4.44 -9.79
CA LEU A 138 -6.41 -3.27 -9.02
C LEU A 138 -7.32 -2.09 -9.32
N HIS A 139 -7.88 -1.51 -8.26
CA HIS A 139 -8.61 -0.26 -8.34
C HIS A 139 -7.62 0.92 -8.27
N VAL A 140 -7.79 1.89 -9.15
CA VAL A 140 -7.08 3.16 -9.12
C VAL A 140 -7.97 4.20 -8.43
N HIS A 141 -7.57 4.64 -7.24
CA HIS A 141 -8.29 5.68 -6.52
C HIS A 141 -7.99 7.06 -7.11
N VAL A 142 -9.01 7.90 -7.26
CA VAL A 142 -8.85 9.31 -7.64
C VAL A 142 -8.07 10.06 -6.57
N SER A 143 -6.77 10.23 -6.77
CA SER A 143 -5.92 11.06 -5.90
C SER A 143 -4.93 11.94 -6.66
N SER A 144 -4.83 11.81 -7.99
CA SER A 144 -4.43 12.92 -8.83
C SER A 144 -5.55 13.96 -8.77
N PHE A 145 -5.26 15.11 -8.17
CA PHE A 145 -6.21 16.18 -7.91
C PHE A 145 -6.69 16.78 -9.24
N ILE A 146 -7.76 16.23 -9.79
CA ILE A 146 -8.50 16.77 -10.94
C ILE A 146 -9.54 17.73 -10.36
N TRP A 147 -9.33 19.04 -10.54
CA TRP A 147 -10.44 19.97 -10.64
C TRP A 147 -10.50 20.47 -12.07
N MET A 148 -11.64 20.21 -12.69
CA MET A 148 -12.10 20.87 -13.91
C MET A 148 -12.61 22.27 -13.57
#